data_AF-A0A1B9S6R5-F1
#
_entry.id   AF-A0A1B9S6R5-F1
#
_cell.length_a   1.000
_cell.length_b   1.000
_cell.length_c   1.000
_cell.angle_alpha   90.00
_cell.angle_beta   90.00
_cell.angle_gamma   90.00
#
_symmetry.space_group_name_H-M   'P 1'
#
loop_
_entity.id
_entity.type
_entity.pdbx_description
1 polymer ?
#
loop_
_entity_poly.entity_id
_entity_poly.type
_entity_poly.pdbx_seq_one_letter_code
_entity_poly.pdbx_strand_id
1 'polypeptide(L)'
;MGDGNTSEPAPNNAAQRGLWRLMLKLPAVRGRLQLIITRSASLEGLCEAYEDASVALERLRARSGASRDTLVEEYETICGEIENDVIKLCLDKRWGIPE
;
A
#
# COMPACT_ATOMS: atom_id res chain seq x y z
N MET A 1 -0.34 -7.68 36.87
CA MET A 1 -0.21 -8.25 35.51
C MET A 1 -1.39 -7.79 34.68
N GLY A 2 -1.17 -7.05 33.60
CA GLY A 2 -2.22 -6.71 32.65
C GLY A 2 -2.00 -5.39 31.88
N ASP A 3 -0.77 -5.10 31.44
CA ASP A 3 -0.52 -4.02 30.48
C ASP A 3 -1.02 -4.45 29.10
N GLY A 4 -2.33 -4.26 28.87
CA GLY A 4 -2.96 -4.34 27.56
C GLY A 4 -2.59 -3.12 26.72
N ASN A 5 -1.32 -3.03 26.32
CA ASN A 5 -0.90 -2.12 25.26
C ASN A 5 -1.36 -2.70 23.92
N THR A 6 -2.66 -2.58 23.62
CA THR A 6 -3.12 -2.60 22.23
C THR A 6 -2.63 -1.30 21.62
N SER A 7 -1.37 -1.31 21.17
CA SER A 7 -0.90 -0.35 20.19
C SER A 7 -1.70 -0.62 18.91
N GLU A 8 -2.93 -0.12 18.84
CA GLU A 8 -3.56 0.15 17.56
C GLU A 8 -2.57 1.09 16.86
N PRO A 9 -1.86 0.63 15.80
CA PRO A 9 -1.03 1.55 15.06
C PRO A 9 -2.00 2.62 14.57
N ALA A 10 -1.78 3.87 14.98
CA ALA A 10 -2.62 4.98 14.54
C ALA A 10 -2.83 4.83 13.02
N PRO A 11 -4.08 4.82 12.52
CA PRO A 11 -4.40 4.43 11.14
C PRO A 11 -3.59 5.20 10.08
N ASN A 12 -3.15 6.42 10.42
CA ASN A 12 -2.26 7.22 9.58
C ASN A 12 -0.88 6.62 9.30
N ASN A 13 -0.33 5.76 10.17
CA ASN A 13 1.08 5.38 10.05
C ASN A 13 1.29 4.27 9.00
N ALA A 14 0.35 3.34 8.86
CA ALA A 14 0.40 2.30 7.84
C ALA A 14 0.15 2.90 6.45
N ALA A 15 -0.91 3.70 6.30
CA ALA A 15 -1.20 4.40 5.05
C ALA A 15 -0.06 5.32 4.60
N GLN A 16 0.56 6.08 5.53
CA GLN A 16 1.69 6.96 5.20
C GLN A 16 2.93 6.18 4.72
N ARG A 17 3.23 5.04 5.35
CA ARG A 17 4.34 4.16 4.94
C ARG A 17 4.07 3.52 3.58
N GLY A 18 2.85 3.02 3.37
CA GLY A 18 2.42 2.47 2.10
C GLY A 18 2.47 3.50 0.98
N LEU A 19 2.06 4.74 1.24
CA LEU A 19 2.20 5.86 0.32
C LEU A 19 3.66 6.06 -0.08
N TRP A 20 4.59 6.11 0.88
CA TRP A 20 6.01 6.26 0.56
C TRP A 20 6.56 5.10 -0.25
N ARG A 21 6.20 3.85 0.07
CA ARG A 21 6.61 2.70 -0.74
C ARG A 21 6.07 2.80 -2.16
N LEU A 22 4.79 3.14 -2.33
CA LEU A 22 4.17 3.36 -3.65
C LEU A 22 4.84 4.51 -4.41
N MET A 23 5.20 5.61 -3.75
CA MET A 23 5.91 6.74 -4.38
C MET A 23 7.30 6.36 -4.88
N LEU A 24 7.99 5.44 -4.19
CA LEU A 24 9.29 4.90 -4.61
C LEU A 24 9.15 3.90 -5.75
N LYS A 25 8.10 3.07 -5.72
CA LYS A 25 7.78 2.08 -6.75
C LYS A 25 7.22 2.69 -8.04
N LEU A 26 6.43 3.76 -7.91
CA LEU A 26 5.69 4.39 -8.99
C LEU A 26 6.08 5.87 -9.15
N PRO A 27 7.35 6.18 -9.49
CA PRO A 27 7.84 7.55 -9.54
C PRO A 27 7.11 8.40 -10.59
N ALA A 28 6.60 7.77 -11.66
CA ALA A 28 5.90 8.44 -12.75
C ALA A 28 4.57 9.08 -12.32
N VAL A 29 3.88 8.50 -11.32
CA VAL A 29 2.59 9.02 -10.82
C VAL A 29 2.70 9.69 -9.45
N ARG A 30 3.92 9.78 -8.88
CA ARG A 30 4.20 10.32 -7.55
C ARG A 30 3.52 11.67 -7.27
N GLY A 31 3.64 12.62 -8.21
CA GLY A 31 3.06 13.96 -8.05
C GLY A 31 1.53 13.93 -8.00
N ARG A 32 0.90 13.06 -8.79
CA ARG A 32 -0.56 12.87 -8.73
C ARG A 32 -0.95 12.19 -7.43
N LEU A 33 -0.25 11.13 -7.04
CA LEU A 33 -0.50 10.36 -5.82
C LEU A 33 -0.58 11.26 -4.57
N GLN A 34 0.35 12.21 -4.43
CA GLN A 34 0.33 13.19 -3.33
C GLN A 34 -0.89 14.12 -3.35
N LEU A 35 -1.41 14.47 -4.52
CA LEU A 35 -2.62 15.27 -4.64
C LEU A 35 -3.87 14.45 -4.30
N ILE A 36 -3.90 13.18 -4.72
CA ILE A 36 -5.04 12.27 -4.49
C ILE A 36 -5.19 11.90 -3.03
N ILE A 37 -4.09 11.58 -2.35
CA ILE A 37 -4.15 11.02 -1.00
C ILE A 37 -4.81 11.98 0.00
N THR A 38 -4.62 13.29 -0.20
CA THR A 38 -5.24 14.33 0.64
C THR A 38 -6.75 14.47 0.47
N ARG A 39 -7.32 13.86 -0.57
CA ARG A 39 -8.71 14.04 -0.98
C ARG A 39 -9.49 12.72 -1.03
N SER A 40 -8.81 11.56 -1.09
CA SER A 40 -9.43 10.24 -1.27
C SER A 40 -9.11 9.29 -0.12
N ALA A 41 -10.12 9.01 0.70
CA ALA A 41 -10.05 7.91 1.69
C ALA A 41 -9.88 6.54 1.02
N SER A 42 -10.33 6.39 -0.23
CA SER A 42 -10.11 5.15 -1.00
C SER A 42 -8.64 4.94 -1.34
N LEU A 43 -7.90 6.01 -1.68
CA LEU A 43 -6.47 5.90 -1.89
C LEU A 43 -5.73 5.65 -0.57
N GLU A 44 -6.19 6.24 0.52
CA GLU A 44 -5.64 5.98 1.86
C GLU A 44 -5.75 4.50 2.24
N GLY A 45 -6.92 3.88 2.04
CA GLY A 45 -7.11 2.44 2.26
C GLY A 45 -6.25 1.56 1.34
N LEU A 46 -6.04 1.95 0.08
CA LEU A 46 -5.13 1.24 -0.81
C LEU A 46 -3.67 1.35 -0.34
N CYS A 47 -3.26 2.50 0.19
CA CYS A 47 -1.92 2.67 0.74
C CYS A 47 -1.73 1.82 2.00
N GLU A 48 -2.71 1.77 2.88
CA GLU A 48 -2.70 0.89 4.07
C GLU A 48 -2.59 -0.59 3.67
N ALA A 49 -3.46 -1.04 2.76
CA ALA A 49 -3.44 -2.41 2.25
C ALA A 49 -2.10 -2.76 1.59
N TYR A 50 -1.50 -1.82 0.87
CA TYR A 50 -0.17 -2.00 0.27
C TYR A 50 0.93 -2.16 1.31
N GLU A 51 0.91 -1.37 2.39
CA GLU A 51 1.88 -1.53 3.49
C GLU A 51 1.73 -2.89 4.15
N ASP A 52 0.50 -3.32 4.44
CA ASP A 52 0.23 -4.62 5.07
C ASP A 52 0.69 -5.78 4.19
N ALA A 53 0.36 -5.75 2.89
CA ALA A 53 0.81 -6.74 1.93
C ALA A 53 2.34 -6.75 1.80
N SER A 54 2.97 -5.57 1.74
CA SER A 54 4.43 -5.44 1.66
C SER A 54 5.13 -5.98 2.90
N VAL A 55 4.62 -5.68 4.10
CA VAL A 55 5.17 -6.17 5.37
C VAL A 55 5.01 -7.69 5.49
N ALA A 56 3.85 -8.23 5.10
CA ALA A 56 3.63 -9.67 5.07
C ALA A 56 4.59 -10.35 4.10
N LEU A 57 4.74 -9.81 2.88
CA LEU A 57 5.66 -10.32 1.86
C LEU A 57 7.11 -10.30 2.34
N GLU A 58 7.55 -9.22 2.98
CA GLU A 58 8.91 -9.10 3.54
C GLU A 58 9.16 -10.17 4.62
N ARG A 59 8.19 -10.38 5.51
CA ARG A 59 8.22 -11.47 6.50
C ARG A 59 8.20 -12.86 5.85
N LEU A 60 7.50 -13.01 4.72
CA LEU A 60 7.43 -14.22 3.88
C LEU A 60 8.68 -14.45 3.02
N ARG A 61 9.53 -13.44 2.84
CA ARG A 61 10.87 -13.61 2.24
C ARG A 61 11.95 -13.90 3.28
N ALA A 62 11.81 -13.40 4.51
CA ALA A 62 12.85 -13.49 5.54
C ALA A 62 13.04 -14.88 6.20
N ARG A 63 12.05 -15.77 6.17
CA ARG A 63 12.19 -17.21 6.54
C ARG A 63 12.34 -18.10 5.30
N SER A 64 12.92 -19.27 5.50
CA SER A 64 13.16 -20.29 4.46
C SER A 64 12.09 -21.40 4.46
N GLY A 65 11.69 -21.91 3.29
CA GLY A 65 10.87 -23.12 3.13
C GLY A 65 9.98 -23.14 1.87
N ALA A 66 9.84 -24.30 1.22
CA ALA A 66 9.18 -24.47 -0.09
C ALA A 66 7.69 -24.09 -0.13
N SER A 67 6.93 -24.28 0.96
CA SER A 67 5.51 -23.85 1.01
C SER A 67 5.34 -22.33 1.05
N ARG A 68 6.42 -21.56 1.18
CA ARG A 68 6.38 -20.09 1.17
C ARG A 68 6.48 -19.52 -0.23
N ASP A 69 7.07 -20.24 -1.19
CA ASP A 69 7.22 -19.71 -2.54
C ASP A 69 5.85 -19.39 -3.14
N THR A 70 4.86 -20.28 -2.95
CA THR A 70 3.47 -20.00 -3.34
C THR A 70 2.88 -18.80 -2.61
N LEU A 71 3.07 -18.66 -1.28
CA LEU A 71 2.55 -17.50 -0.54
C LEU A 71 3.25 -16.20 -0.96
N VAL A 72 4.54 -16.25 -1.29
CA VAL A 72 5.29 -15.10 -1.80
C VAL A 72 4.70 -14.65 -3.13
N GLU A 73 4.45 -15.58 -4.07
CA GLU A 73 3.83 -15.28 -5.37
C GLU A 73 2.42 -14.67 -5.21
N GLU A 74 1.61 -15.19 -4.30
CA GLU A 74 0.27 -14.64 -4.01
C GLU A 74 0.36 -13.20 -3.48
N TYR A 75 1.25 -12.94 -2.52
CA TYR A 75 1.43 -11.59 -1.97
C TYR A 75 2.11 -10.63 -2.95
N GLU A 76 2.96 -11.11 -3.86
CA GLU A 76 3.49 -10.31 -4.98
C GLU A 76 2.38 -9.90 -5.93
N THR A 77 1.46 -10.83 -6.24
CA THR A 77 0.29 -10.55 -7.07
C THR A 77 -0.60 -9.50 -6.43
N ILE A 78 -0.92 -9.64 -5.14
CA ILE A 78 -1.71 -8.64 -4.40
C ILE A 78 -1.03 -7.26 -4.42
N CYS A 79 0.29 -7.19 -4.18
CA CYS A 79 1.03 -5.93 -4.29
C CYS A 79 0.89 -5.32 -5.69
N GLY A 80 1.02 -6.13 -6.74
CA GLY A 80 0.89 -5.69 -8.13
C GLY A 80 -0.53 -5.23 -8.49
N GLU A 81 -1.56 -5.87 -7.97
CA GLU A 81 -2.96 -5.46 -8.17
C GLU A 81 -3.24 -4.10 -7.52
N ILE A 82 -2.77 -3.90 -6.28
CA ILE A 82 -2.90 -2.61 -5.59
C ILE A 82 -2.14 -1.51 -6.34
N GLU A 83 -0.91 -1.78 -6.80
CA GLU A 83 -0.13 -0.84 -7.62
C GLU A 83 -0.89 -0.45 -8.89
N ASN A 84 -1.51 -1.41 -9.58
CA ASN A 84 -2.29 -1.15 -10.79
C ASN A 84 -3.53 -0.29 -10.50
N ASP A 85 -4.25 -0.56 -9.42
CA ASP A 85 -5.43 0.21 -9.04
C ASP A 85 -5.07 1.64 -8.62
N VAL A 86 -3.95 1.81 -7.93
CA VAL A 86 -3.36 3.13 -7.64
C VAL A 86 -3.01 3.88 -8.92
N ILE A 87 -2.42 3.21 -9.92
CA ILE A 87 -2.13 3.81 -11.22
C ILE A 87 -3.42 4.23 -11.93
N LYS A 88 -4.44 3.36 -11.97
CA LYS A 88 -5.74 3.67 -12.58
C LYS A 88 -6.37 4.91 -11.92
N LEU A 89 -6.39 4.97 -10.59
CA LEU A 89 -6.85 6.15 -9.85
C LEU A 89 -6.05 7.42 -10.20
N CYS A 90 -4.73 7.29 -10.34
CA CYS A 90 -3.87 8.41 -10.76
C CYS A 90 -4.11 8.87 -12.20
N LEU A 91 -4.52 7.96 -13.08
CA LEU A 91 -4.77 8.26 -14.49
C LEU A 91 -6.23 8.66 -14.77
N ASP A 92 -7.15 8.36 -13.85
CA ASP A 92 -8.55 8.72 -13.98
C ASP A 92 -8.72 10.25 -14.00
N LYS A 93 -9.29 10.75 -15.10
CA LYS A 93 -9.51 12.18 -15.32
C LYS A 93 -10.52 12.80 -14.35
N ARG A 94 -11.42 12.00 -13.77
CA ARG A 94 -12.38 12.50 -12.77
C ARG A 94 -11.69 12.94 -11.48
N TRP A 95 -10.46 12.49 -11.28
CA TRP A 95 -9.66 12.87 -10.13
C TRP A 95 -8.65 14.00 -10.43
N GLY A 96 -8.51 14.40 -11.71
CA GLY A 96 -7.58 15.42 -12.15
C GLY A 96 -8.24 16.47 -13.05
N ILE A 97 -8.45 17.67 -12.45
CA ILE A 97 -8.79 18.98 -13.06
C ILE A 97 -10.31 19.30 -13.06
N PRO A 98 -10.78 20.32 -12.30
CA PRO A 98 -12.05 20.98 -12.60
C PRO A 98 -11.92 21.77 -13.91
N GLU A 99 -12.92 21.67 -14.78
CA GLU A 99 -13.07 22.54 -15.97
C GLU A 99 -12.96 24.04 -15.61
#